data_AF-A0A2E9HVV1-F1
#
_entry.id   AF-A0A2E9HVV1-F1
#
_cell.length_a   1.000
_cell.length_b   1.000
_cell.length_c   1.000
_cell.angle_alpha   90.00
_cell.angle_beta   90.00
_cell.angle_gamma   90.00
#
_symmetry.space_group_name_H-M   'P 1'
#
loop_
_entity.id
_entity.type
_entity.pdbx_description
1 polymer ?
#
loop_
_entity_poly.entity_id
_entity_poly.type
_entity_poly.pdbx_seq_one_letter_code
_entity_poly.pdbx_strand_id
1 'polypeptide(L)'
;MTRRPFLITSPLVFLALAACEPVPGADGAGRPTSAAPEAVAAIAASYQDLDNVRLRSEDGCYWYTHRGPVETTELPLRTSAGNPICTRPQS
;
A
#
# COMPACT_ATOMS: atom_id res chain seq x y z
N MET A 1 -33.52 8.15 61.70
CA MET A 1 -33.53 8.70 60.33
C MET A 1 -32.14 8.53 59.72
N THR A 2 -31.98 7.59 58.78
CA THR A 2 -30.98 7.52 57.66
C THR A 2 -31.05 6.08 57.12
N ARG A 3 -31.53 5.83 55.88
CA ARG A 3 -30.86 5.93 54.56
C ARG A 3 -29.55 5.12 54.55
N ARG A 4 -29.26 4.19 53.64
CA ARG A 4 -29.74 3.87 52.28
C ARG A 4 -29.09 2.52 51.88
N PRO A 5 -29.67 1.73 50.95
CA PRO A 5 -29.15 0.45 50.49
C PRO A 5 -28.05 0.63 49.42
N PHE A 6 -27.05 -0.25 49.40
CA PHE A 6 -25.91 -0.27 48.46
C PHE A 6 -25.36 -1.71 48.54
N LEU A 7 -25.11 -2.52 47.51
CA LEU A 7 -25.04 -2.37 46.07
C LEU A 7 -25.24 -3.73 45.40
N ILE A 8 -25.83 -3.69 44.21
CA ILE A 8 -25.83 -4.75 43.22
C ILE A 8 -24.39 -4.88 42.68
N THR A 9 -23.69 -5.97 43.02
CA THR A 9 -22.43 -6.36 42.37
C THR A 9 -22.76 -6.93 41.00
N SER A 10 -22.56 -6.13 39.97
CA SER A 10 -22.58 -6.56 38.56
C SER A 10 -21.12 -6.63 38.09
N PRO A 11 -20.55 -7.82 37.84
CA PRO A 11 -19.23 -7.91 37.24
C PRO A 11 -19.38 -7.63 35.75
N LEU A 12 -19.26 -6.35 35.39
CA LEU A 12 -19.13 -5.91 34.01
C LEU A 12 -17.74 -6.34 33.53
N VAL A 13 -17.66 -7.56 32.98
CA VAL A 13 -16.52 -8.06 32.23
C VAL A 13 -16.35 -7.16 31.00
N PHE A 14 -15.49 -6.15 31.14
CA PHE A 14 -15.02 -5.34 30.03
C PHE A 14 -14.07 -6.18 29.17
N LEU A 15 -14.62 -6.86 28.17
CA LEU A 15 -13.86 -7.38 27.03
C LEU A 15 -13.32 -6.18 26.23
N ALA A 16 -12.06 -5.82 26.46
CA ALA A 16 -11.33 -4.93 25.58
C ALA A 16 -10.92 -5.70 24.31
N LEU A 17 -11.75 -5.65 23.26
CA LEU A 17 -11.33 -6.06 21.93
C LEU A 17 -10.41 -4.97 21.37
N ALA A 18 -9.10 -5.23 21.36
CA ALA A 18 -8.17 -4.43 20.57
C ALA A 18 -8.34 -4.81 19.09
N ALA A 19 -9.09 -4.00 18.34
CA ALA A 19 -9.12 -4.08 16.89
C ALA A 19 -7.84 -3.44 16.33
N CYS A 20 -7.07 -4.19 15.54
CA CYS A 20 -5.98 -3.63 14.75
C CYS A 20 -6.62 -2.94 13.55
N GLU A 21 -6.73 -1.61 13.59
CA GLU A 21 -7.16 -0.83 12.43
C GLU A 21 -5.99 -0.69 11.44
N PRO A 22 -6.19 -0.95 10.15
CA PRO A 22 -5.21 -0.57 9.15
C PRO A 22 -5.10 0.95 9.15
N VAL A 23 -3.89 1.47 9.37
CA VAL A 23 -3.57 2.89 9.13
C VAL A 23 -4.08 3.23 7.73
N PRO A 24 -4.99 4.22 7.58
CA PRO A 24 -5.30 4.78 6.27
C PRO A 24 -3.98 5.28 5.72
N GLY A 25 -3.46 4.58 4.72
CA GLY A 25 -2.19 4.89 4.09
C GLY A 25 -2.21 6.36 3.71
N ALA A 26 -1.27 7.12 4.30
CA ALA A 26 -0.92 8.45 3.83
C ALA A 26 -0.85 8.41 2.30
N ASP A 27 -1.31 9.48 1.66
CA ASP A 27 -1.42 9.73 0.22
C ASP A 27 -0.07 9.70 -0.55
N GLY A 28 0.81 8.75 -0.22
CA GLY A 28 2.12 8.48 -0.81
C GLY A 28 2.12 7.30 -1.77
N ALA A 29 0.94 6.80 -2.16
CA ALA A 29 0.81 6.14 -3.45
C ALA A 29 1.03 7.23 -4.49
N GLY A 30 2.26 7.30 -5.03
CA GLY A 30 2.62 8.29 -6.04
C GLY A 30 1.49 8.38 -7.06
N ARG A 31 0.99 9.59 -7.29
CA ARG A 31 -0.12 9.82 -8.21
C ARG A 31 0.22 9.08 -9.51
N PRO A 32 -0.69 8.23 -10.05
CA PRO A 32 -0.42 7.55 -11.30
C PRO A 32 0.00 8.61 -12.32
N THR A 33 1.23 8.52 -12.80
CA THR A 33 1.68 9.37 -13.89
C THR A 33 1.10 8.80 -15.16
N SER A 34 0.58 9.67 -16.02
CA SER A 34 0.01 9.27 -17.32
C SER A 34 1.01 8.60 -18.24
N ALA A 35 2.32 8.73 -17.95
CA ALA A 35 3.38 8.01 -18.63
C ALA A 35 4.62 7.90 -17.73
N ALA A 36 5.37 6.81 -17.88
CA ALA A 36 6.68 6.65 -17.28
C ALA A 36 7.65 7.75 -17.76
N PRO A 37 8.56 8.24 -16.90
CA PRO A 37 9.65 9.12 -17.34
C PRO A 37 10.46 8.47 -18.46
N GLU A 38 10.96 9.26 -19.42
CA GLU A 38 11.67 8.75 -20.60
C GLU A 38 12.85 7.83 -20.23
N ALA A 39 13.64 8.21 -19.22
CA ALA A 39 14.75 7.39 -18.72
C ALA A 39 14.32 6.02 -18.18
N VAL A 40 13.11 5.93 -17.59
CA VAL A 40 12.53 4.69 -17.08
C VAL A 40 11.98 3.85 -18.24
N ALA A 41 11.26 4.50 -19.17
CA ALA A 41 10.72 3.86 -20.37
C ALA A 41 11.83 3.24 -21.24
N ALA A 42 12.99 3.89 -21.34
CA ALA A 42 14.12 3.43 -22.14
C ALA A 42 14.74 2.11 -21.65
N ILE A 43 14.60 1.79 -20.36
CA ILE A 43 15.20 0.58 -19.74
C ILE A 43 14.17 -0.48 -19.36
N ALA A 44 12.89 -0.11 -19.30
CA ALA A 44 11.81 -1.01 -18.95
C ALA A 44 11.63 -2.12 -19.99
N ALA A 45 11.29 -3.33 -19.53
CA ALA A 45 10.95 -4.41 -20.45
C ALA A 45 9.68 -4.07 -21.25
N SER A 46 9.69 -4.36 -22.55
CA SER A 46 8.69 -3.91 -23.54
C SER A 46 7.28 -4.47 -23.35
N TYR A 47 7.11 -5.49 -22.51
CA TYR A 47 5.80 -6.13 -22.25
C TYR A 47 5.03 -5.49 -21.08
N GLN A 48 5.61 -4.50 -20.40
CA GLN A 48 5.00 -3.84 -19.25
C GLN A 48 4.24 -2.58 -19.66
N ASP A 49 3.19 -2.25 -18.92
CA ASP A 49 2.40 -1.04 -19.14
C ASP A 49 3.19 0.18 -18.63
N LEU A 50 3.47 1.14 -19.52
CA LEU A 50 4.21 2.36 -19.20
C LEU A 50 3.30 3.59 -19.05
N ASP A 51 2.00 3.45 -19.34
CA ASP A 51 1.00 4.52 -19.25
C ASP A 51 0.42 4.65 -17.83
N ASN A 52 0.47 3.58 -17.04
CA ASN A 52 -0.09 3.51 -15.69
C ASN A 52 1.01 3.17 -14.67
N VAL A 53 2.02 4.04 -14.58
CA VAL A 53 3.18 3.85 -13.70
C VAL A 53 3.10 4.78 -12.51
N ARG A 54 3.58 4.32 -11.34
CA ARG A 54 3.79 5.17 -10.16
C ARG A 54 5.06 4.79 -9.40
N LEU A 55 5.64 5.79 -8.74
CA LEU A 55 6.68 5.56 -7.75
C LEU A 55 6.02 5.17 -6.42
N ARG A 56 6.38 4.02 -5.87
CA ARG A 56 5.88 3.58 -4.57
C ARG A 56 6.82 4.09 -3.48
N SER A 57 6.29 4.85 -2.52
CA SER A 57 7.11 5.45 -1.46
C SER A 57 7.68 4.41 -0.49
N GLU A 58 7.02 3.25 -0.36
CA GLU A 58 7.39 2.15 0.55
C GLU A 58 8.75 1.53 0.19
N ASP A 59 9.00 1.30 -1.10
CA ASP A 59 10.23 0.67 -1.61
C ASP A 59 11.07 1.60 -2.51
N GLY A 60 10.53 2.75 -2.93
CA GLY A 60 11.22 3.69 -3.81
C GLY A 60 11.38 3.20 -5.25
N CYS A 61 10.64 2.17 -5.66
CA CYS A 61 10.65 1.62 -7.02
C CYS A 61 9.40 1.99 -7.81
N TYR A 62 9.52 1.89 -9.12
CA TYR A 62 8.39 2.08 -10.04
C TYR A 62 7.53 0.82 -10.07
N TRP A 63 6.23 1.01 -10.07
CA TRP A 63 5.21 -0.03 -10.15
C TRP A 63 4.20 0.31 -11.23
N TYR A 64 3.61 -0.71 -11.84
CA TYR A 64 2.55 -0.57 -12.82
C TYR A 64 1.37 -1.48 -12.51
N THR A 65 0.19 -1.07 -12.99
CA THR A 65 -1.04 -1.85 -12.85
C THR A 65 -1.15 -2.88 -13.98
N HIS A 66 -1.04 -4.16 -13.66
CA HIS A 66 -1.32 -5.25 -14.57
C HIS A 66 -2.79 -5.65 -14.49
N ARG A 67 -3.52 -5.53 -15.62
CA ARG A 67 -4.93 -5.93 -15.73
C ARG A 67 -5.04 -7.26 -16.47
N GLY A 68 -5.10 -8.35 -15.69
CA GLY A 68 -5.30 -9.70 -16.22
C GLY A 68 -6.79 -10.10 -16.27
N PRO A 69 -7.12 -11.23 -16.91
CA PRO A 69 -8.49 -11.74 -16.97
C PRO A 69 -9.08 -12.11 -15.60
N VAL A 70 -8.21 -12.51 -14.67
CA VAL A 70 -8.61 -13.00 -13.35
C VAL A 70 -8.53 -11.88 -12.31
N GLU A 71 -7.46 -11.09 -12.33
CA GLU A 71 -7.21 -10.06 -11.31
C GLU A 71 -6.52 -8.84 -11.89
N THR A 72 -6.67 -7.73 -11.17
CA THR A 72 -5.86 -6.53 -11.35
C THR A 72 -4.83 -6.48 -10.23
N THR A 73 -3.55 -6.47 -10.60
CA THR A 73 -2.44 -6.59 -9.67
C THR A 73 -1.39 -5.52 -9.92
N GLU A 74 -0.80 -5.03 -8.85
CA GLU A 74 0.33 -4.11 -8.91
C GLU A 74 1.63 -4.90 -8.99
N LEU A 75 2.41 -4.64 -10.02
CA LEU A 75 3.68 -5.33 -10.26
C LEU A 75 4.83 -4.33 -10.31
N PRO A 76 6.01 -4.69 -9.80
CA PRO A 76 7.19 -3.83 -9.90
C PRO A 76 7.58 -3.71 -11.38
N LEU A 77 7.87 -2.49 -11.80
CA LEU A 77 8.40 -2.21 -13.11
C LEU A 77 9.87 -2.67 -13.18
N ARG A 78 10.17 -3.52 -14.15
CA ARG A 78 11.48 -4.18 -14.27
C ARG A 78 12.21 -3.78 -15.54
N THR A 79 13.54 -3.84 -15.49
CA THR A 79 14.38 -3.74 -16.68
C THR A 79 14.21 -4.97 -17.58
N SER A 80 14.72 -4.90 -18.81
CA SER A 80 14.83 -6.07 -19.70
C SER A 80 15.59 -7.25 -19.09
N ALA A 81 16.51 -6.99 -18.15
CA ALA A 81 17.23 -8.00 -17.38
C ALA A 81 16.46 -8.51 -16.14
N GLY A 82 15.27 -7.97 -15.86
CA GLY A 82 14.41 -8.39 -14.76
C GLY A 82 14.65 -7.68 -13.43
N ASN A 83 15.59 -6.74 -13.34
CA ASN A 83 15.86 -5.97 -12.12
C ASN A 83 14.78 -4.91 -11.88
N PRO A 84 14.34 -4.66 -10.64
CA PRO A 84 13.40 -3.58 -10.35
C PRO A 84 14.03 -2.20 -10.67
N ILE A 85 13.23 -1.28 -11.18
CA ILE A 85 13.68 0.09 -11.47
C ILE A 85 13.35 0.98 -10.27
N CYS A 86 14.38 1.49 -9.60
CA CYS A 86 14.23 2.26 -8.36
C CYS A 86 14.96 3.59 -8.39
N THR A 87 14.45 4.56 -7.63
CA THR A 87 15.04 5.92 -7.50
C THR A 87 16.08 6.02 -6.40
N ARG A 88 16.13 5.03 -5.50
CA ARG A 88 17.14 4.89 -4.45
C ARG A 88 17.76 3.50 -4.54
N PRO A 89 19.07 3.36 -4.28
CA PRO A 89 19.66 2.04 -4.09
C PRO A 89 18.98 1.35 -2.90
N GLN A 90 18.54 0.11 -3.10
CA GLN A 90 18.06 -0.77 -2.04
C GLN A 90 19.24 -1.12 -1.12
N SER A 91 19.21 -0.63 0.13
CA SER A 91 20.24 -0.81 1.15
C SER A 91 20.09 -2.11 1.92
#